data_AF-A0A514Z9A0-F1
#
_entry.id   AF-A0A514Z9A0-F1
#
_cell.length_a   1.000
_cell.length_b   1.000
_cell.length_c   1.000
_cell.angle_alpha   90.00
_cell.angle_beta   90.00
_cell.angle_gamma   90.00
#
_symmetry.space_group_name_H-M   'P 1'
#
loop_
_entity.id
_entity.type
_entity.pdbx_description
1 polymer ?
#
loop_
_entity_poly.entity_id
_entity_poly.type
_entity_poly.pdbx_seq_one_letter_code
_entity_poly.pdbx_strand_id
1 'polypeptide(L)'
;MNGIISVIILFITTRKGETMRKKKIPVLLVAAIIFIFVGIGALVYPIVGDYFANQQRSTAVAHYDNRLEKISKSDIEQKLKDAQEYNDNIFAQQQGEVAPYPNIKYKNTINVGGVMATLDIPAIDIKNMPVFHGTNELTLNDGLGHFQPSSVPIGGKNTRAVIAGHSGLQNQVLFTNVRNLQVGDIFYINVLKKKLAYQIQSMDEVLPSQVDKVKIIPGKDMVTLVTCTPPGINTYRLLVNGVRIPYSKAQKEKVTHRDMFSYTKVVIASLSLCILLFIIILILYRILKGQYNQAVKMMNEGNRETSEKRLRRLFKAVKILFITLIIVMVAVLGFTIYGYTQIQHQRQMNSIEVGKTEQLSNYNLDKINRANYTESDVTSVGIGNYAEAKINFNQTVNDWGVGKIVIPSQQINLPILAGMNNDNLLNGAATYSVQQQLGKGNYVLLAHNIPNNKGESSPVLLGKINKLKKGDVIYASDFKNVYVYKVTTNQVVKETETQYIEQPQDRRSGAMITLIRCEGGMGTQFRRVVQGDLVKKESLNQLDNERLKDLGMSRTASKLSSEIYTGSSYSSITVLGMRIAAAIINNPMQTLIPIVLLLMVPILFLNLL
;
A
#
# COMPACT_ATOMS: atom_id res chain seq x y z
N MET A 1 29.16 -22.59 21.51
CA MET A 1 28.06 -22.87 22.47
C MET A 1 28.51 -22.92 23.92
N ASN A 2 29.71 -23.46 24.23
CA ASN A 2 30.18 -23.60 25.62
C ASN A 2 30.56 -22.28 26.32
N GLY A 3 31.01 -21.25 25.58
CA GLY A 3 31.41 -19.96 26.17
C GLY A 3 30.26 -19.10 26.72
N ILE A 4 29.12 -19.04 26.03
CA ILE A 4 27.94 -18.26 26.47
C ILE A 4 27.28 -18.91 27.68
N ILE A 5 27.22 -20.25 27.70
CA ILE A 5 26.76 -21.02 28.85
C ILE A 5 27.70 -20.82 30.04
N SER A 6 29.02 -20.74 29.83
CA SER A 6 29.99 -20.47 30.90
C SER A 6 29.84 -19.08 31.51
N VAL A 7 29.53 -18.04 30.71
CA VAL A 7 29.29 -16.66 31.22
C VAL A 7 27.98 -16.57 32.00
N ILE A 8 26.94 -17.30 31.60
CA ILE A 8 25.67 -17.38 32.34
C ILE A 8 25.85 -18.17 33.65
N ILE A 9 26.63 -19.25 33.64
CA ILE A 9 26.94 -20.05 34.84
C ILE A 9 27.79 -19.23 35.82
N LEU A 10 28.78 -18.47 35.34
CA LEU A 10 29.63 -17.63 36.20
C LEU A 10 28.84 -16.52 36.90
N PHE A 11 27.77 -16.00 36.26
CA PHE A 11 26.89 -14.98 36.85
C PHE A 11 25.95 -15.52 37.93
N ILE A 12 25.73 -16.84 37.98
CA ILE A 12 24.86 -17.51 38.96
C ILE A 12 25.66 -18.02 40.17
N THR A 13 26.97 -18.24 40.03
CA THR A 13 27.83 -18.85 41.05
C THR A 13 28.74 -17.86 41.77
N THR A 14 28.17 -16.97 42.58
CA THR A 14 28.89 -16.41 43.75
C THR A 14 28.06 -16.63 45.02
N ARG A 15 28.00 -17.89 45.47
CA ARG A 15 27.64 -18.25 46.84
C ARG A 15 28.65 -19.28 47.33
N LYS A 16 29.57 -18.87 48.19
CA LYS A 16 30.36 -19.77 49.04
C LYS A 16 29.44 -20.27 50.16
N GLY A 17 29.20 -21.58 50.24
CA GLY A 17 28.81 -22.21 51.51
C GLY A 17 27.49 -22.97 51.63
N GLU A 18 26.82 -23.42 50.56
CA GLU A 18 25.71 -24.38 50.66
C GLU A 18 25.90 -25.55 49.67
N THR A 19 25.62 -26.78 50.12
CA THR A 19 25.73 -28.02 49.34
C THR A 19 24.87 -27.94 48.08
N MET A 20 25.53 -27.90 46.91
CA MET A 20 24.94 -27.64 45.60
C MET A 20 24.13 -28.85 45.09
N ARG A 21 22.84 -28.92 45.43
CA ARG A 21 21.89 -29.70 44.61
C ARG A 21 21.82 -29.02 43.24
N LYS A 22 22.40 -29.62 42.20
CA LYS A 22 22.29 -29.14 40.80
C LYS A 22 20.81 -29.02 40.43
N LYS A 23 20.22 -27.82 40.57
CA LYS A 23 18.87 -27.55 40.07
C LYS A 23 18.90 -27.74 38.55
N LYS A 24 18.20 -28.76 38.05
CA LYS A 24 18.06 -28.99 36.62
C LYS A 24 17.37 -27.77 36.01
N ILE A 25 17.96 -27.18 34.98
CA ILE A 25 17.34 -26.09 34.23
C ILE A 25 16.05 -26.65 33.61
N PRO A 26 14.87 -26.04 33.85
CA PRO A 26 13.63 -26.55 33.27
C PRO A 26 13.70 -26.48 31.74
N VAL A 27 13.34 -27.57 31.06
CA VAL A 27 13.37 -27.66 29.59
C VAL A 27 12.58 -26.53 28.93
N LEU A 28 11.47 -26.13 29.55
CA LEU A 28 10.63 -25.01 29.10
C LEU A 28 11.38 -23.67 29.08
N LEU A 29 12.27 -23.42 30.04
CA LEU A 29 13.08 -22.21 30.12
C LEU A 29 14.11 -22.17 28.97
N VAL A 30 14.77 -23.31 28.71
CA VAL A 30 15.71 -23.44 27.59
C VAL A 30 14.98 -23.20 26.26
N ALA A 31 13.81 -23.81 26.07
CA ALA A 31 12.99 -23.61 24.88
C ALA A 31 12.57 -22.13 24.71
N ALA A 32 12.10 -21.48 25.78
CA ALA A 32 11.70 -20.08 25.74
C ALA A 32 12.87 -19.15 25.35
N ILE A 33 14.06 -19.37 25.92
CA ILE A 33 15.26 -18.62 25.56
C ILE A 33 15.62 -18.82 24.08
N ILE A 34 15.55 -20.06 23.58
CA ILE A 34 15.80 -20.36 22.15
C ILE A 34 14.81 -19.62 21.26
N PHE A 35 13.51 -19.69 21.54
CA PHE A 35 12.49 -18.98 20.73
C PHE A 35 12.67 -17.46 20.75
N ILE A 36 13.09 -16.89 21.88
CA ILE A 36 13.44 -15.47 21.99
C ILE A 36 14.59 -15.14 21.02
N PHE A 37 15.69 -15.90 21.07
CA PHE A 37 16.84 -15.63 20.20
C PHE A 37 16.54 -15.86 18.72
N VAL A 38 15.75 -16.89 18.39
CA VAL A 38 15.28 -17.14 17.03
C VAL A 38 14.39 -15.98 16.55
N GLY A 39 13.47 -15.49 17.40
CA GLY A 39 12.62 -14.35 17.10
C GLY A 39 13.41 -13.07 16.86
N ILE A 40 14.33 -12.71 17.75
CA ILE A 40 15.23 -11.55 17.57
C ILE A 40 16.07 -11.73 16.31
N GLY A 41 16.63 -12.93 16.10
CA GLY A 41 17.42 -13.26 14.91
C GLY A 41 16.63 -13.04 13.62
N ALA A 42 15.39 -13.52 13.56
CA ALA A 42 14.50 -13.32 12.42
C ALA A 42 14.19 -11.83 12.17
N LEU A 43 14.04 -11.03 13.24
CA LEU A 43 13.77 -9.59 13.13
C LEU A 43 15.01 -8.78 12.71
N VAL A 44 16.18 -9.15 13.21
CA VAL A 44 17.45 -8.48 12.92
C VAL A 44 18.04 -8.92 11.58
N TYR A 45 17.70 -10.12 11.10
CA TYR A 45 18.24 -10.69 9.86
C TYR A 45 18.12 -9.75 8.64
N PRO A 46 16.96 -9.14 8.33
CA PRO A 46 16.87 -8.21 7.19
C PRO A 46 17.74 -6.97 7.36
N ILE A 47 17.95 -6.48 8.59
CA ILE A 47 18.79 -5.32 8.89
C ILE A 47 20.26 -5.66 8.62
N VAL A 48 20.69 -6.83 9.08
CA VAL A 48 22.07 -7.32 8.86
C VAL A 48 22.31 -7.60 7.39
N GLY A 49 21.34 -8.21 6.70
CA GLY A 49 21.42 -8.43 5.25
C GLY A 49 21.55 -7.11 4.48
N ASP A 50 20.74 -6.11 4.83
CA ASP A 50 20.82 -4.78 4.22
C ASP A 50 22.17 -4.09 4.50
N TYR A 51 22.71 -4.24 5.72
CA TYR A 51 24.04 -3.74 6.07
C TYR A 51 25.16 -4.33 5.19
N PHE A 52 25.19 -5.66 5.02
CA PHE A 52 26.18 -6.30 4.15
C PHE A 52 26.02 -5.90 2.67
N ALA A 53 24.78 -5.79 2.19
CA ALA A 53 24.51 -5.30 0.83
C ALA A 53 24.98 -3.85 0.63
N ASN A 54 24.75 -2.98 1.63
CA ASN A 54 25.23 -1.60 1.60
C ASN A 54 26.76 -1.50 1.59
N GLN A 55 27.47 -2.44 2.23
CA GLN A 55 28.93 -2.49 2.18
C GLN A 55 29.46 -2.78 0.77
N GLN A 56 28.85 -3.73 0.05
CA GLN A 56 29.21 -4.03 -1.34
C GLN A 56 28.94 -2.83 -2.26
N ARG A 57 27.77 -2.18 -2.12
CA ARG A 57 27.44 -0.94 -2.84
C ARG A 57 28.41 0.20 -2.57
N SER A 58 28.81 0.39 -1.31
CA SER A 58 29.77 1.43 -0.94
C SER A 58 31.11 1.24 -1.64
N THR A 59 31.52 -0.01 -1.88
CA THR A 59 32.73 -0.33 -2.64
C THR A 59 32.57 0.07 -4.13
N ALA A 60 31.42 -0.22 -4.74
CA ALA A 60 31.13 0.20 -6.11
C ALA A 60 31.12 1.73 -6.27
N VAL A 61 30.51 2.45 -5.32
CA VAL A 61 30.51 3.92 -5.27
C VAL A 61 31.93 4.47 -5.09
N ALA A 62 32.72 3.92 -4.17
CA ALA A 62 34.10 4.37 -3.98
C ALA A 62 34.96 4.16 -5.25
N HIS A 63 34.76 3.06 -5.99
CA HIS A 63 35.42 2.84 -7.27
C HIS A 63 34.95 3.81 -8.37
N TYR A 64 33.67 4.18 -8.36
CA TYR A 64 33.11 5.19 -9.26
C TYR A 64 33.72 6.56 -8.97
N ASP A 65 33.74 6.99 -7.71
CA ASP A 65 34.29 8.27 -7.27
C ASP A 65 35.79 8.38 -7.59
N ASN A 66 36.59 7.35 -7.27
CA ASN A 66 38.02 7.32 -7.57
C ASN A 66 38.31 7.45 -9.08
N ARG A 67 37.48 6.81 -9.93
CA ARG A 67 37.61 6.93 -11.39
C ARG A 67 37.17 8.31 -11.88
N LEU A 68 36.10 8.87 -11.32
CA LEU A 68 35.68 10.23 -11.64
C LEU A 68 36.69 11.30 -11.22
N GLU A 69 37.47 11.09 -10.17
CA GLU A 69 38.54 12.02 -9.81
C GLU A 69 39.63 12.05 -10.87
N LYS A 70 39.98 10.88 -11.44
CA LYS A 70 41.07 10.70 -12.40
C LYS A 70 40.70 10.92 -13.87
N ILE A 71 39.41 10.92 -14.20
CA ILE A 71 38.95 11.07 -15.59
C ILE A 71 39.25 12.48 -16.12
N SER A 72 39.72 12.58 -17.36
CA SER A 72 40.04 13.86 -17.99
C SER A 72 38.78 14.67 -18.32
N LYS A 73 38.91 15.99 -18.48
CA LYS A 73 37.79 16.84 -18.91
C LYS A 73 37.26 16.44 -20.29
N SER A 74 38.17 16.13 -21.22
CA SER A 74 37.81 15.69 -22.58
C SER A 74 37.01 14.38 -22.57
N ASP A 75 37.39 13.42 -21.72
CA ASP A 75 36.63 12.16 -21.57
C ASP A 75 35.24 12.39 -20.98
N ILE A 76 35.09 13.34 -20.03
CA ILE A 76 33.78 13.72 -19.49
C ILE A 76 32.91 14.33 -20.61
N GLU A 77 33.47 15.25 -21.40
CA GLU A 77 32.77 15.89 -22.50
C GLU A 77 32.33 14.88 -23.56
N GLN A 78 33.21 13.94 -23.94
CA GLN A 78 32.88 12.87 -24.87
C GLN A 78 31.77 11.96 -24.30
N LYS A 79 31.86 11.53 -23.04
CA LYS A 79 30.81 10.71 -22.41
C LYS A 79 29.47 11.44 -22.31
N LEU A 80 29.48 12.76 -22.07
CA LEU A 80 28.26 13.58 -22.07
C LEU A 80 27.68 13.71 -23.48
N LYS A 81 28.53 13.85 -24.50
CA LYS A 81 28.11 13.89 -25.90
C LYS A 81 27.45 12.58 -26.31
N ASP A 82 28.10 11.43 -26.05
CA ASP A 82 27.53 10.10 -26.33
C ASP A 82 26.19 9.88 -25.61
N ALA A 83 26.05 10.43 -24.39
CA ALA A 83 24.82 10.36 -23.61
C ALA A 83 23.70 11.25 -24.14
N GLN A 84 24.04 12.43 -24.66
CA GLN A 84 23.09 13.29 -25.35
C GLN A 84 22.60 12.64 -26.63
N GLU A 85 23.50 12.12 -27.46
CA GLU A 85 23.17 11.42 -28.70
C GLU A 85 22.30 10.17 -28.44
N TYR A 86 22.58 9.43 -27.36
CA TYR A 86 21.70 8.35 -26.91
C TYR A 86 20.29 8.85 -26.57
N ASN A 87 20.18 9.94 -25.81
CA ASN A 87 18.89 10.50 -25.42
C ASN A 87 18.09 11.01 -26.62
N ASP A 88 18.76 11.63 -27.59
CA ASP A 88 18.15 12.10 -28.84
C ASP A 88 17.60 10.92 -29.65
N ASN A 89 18.32 9.79 -29.70
CA ASN A 89 17.83 8.56 -30.31
C ASN A 89 16.56 8.03 -29.63
N ILE A 90 16.54 7.95 -28.30
CA ILE A 90 15.36 7.47 -27.55
C ILE A 90 14.16 8.38 -27.82
N PHE A 91 14.37 9.70 -27.85
CA PHE A 91 13.29 10.64 -28.14
C PHE A 91 12.74 10.46 -29.56
N ALA A 92 13.60 10.44 -30.58
CA ALA A 92 13.21 10.23 -31.98
C ALA A 92 12.43 8.90 -32.14
N GLN A 93 12.96 7.80 -31.60
CA GLN A 93 12.32 6.49 -31.65
C GLN A 93 10.92 6.50 -30.99
N GLN A 94 10.75 7.19 -29.87
CA GLN A 94 9.44 7.31 -29.21
C GLN A 94 8.45 8.19 -29.98
N GLN A 95 8.92 9.08 -30.86
CA GLN A 95 8.09 9.83 -31.82
C GLN A 95 7.81 9.05 -33.12
N GLY A 96 8.36 7.83 -33.28
CA GLY A 96 8.26 7.07 -34.52
C GLY A 96 9.23 7.52 -35.62
N GLU A 97 10.24 8.32 -35.25
CA GLU A 97 11.29 8.80 -36.15
C GLU A 97 12.51 7.86 -36.15
N VAL A 98 13.32 7.96 -37.20
CA VAL A 98 14.59 7.21 -37.31
C VAL A 98 15.60 7.81 -36.33
N ALA A 99 16.32 6.93 -35.61
CA ALA A 99 17.36 7.35 -34.68
C ALA A 99 18.49 8.12 -35.41
N PRO A 100 18.78 9.38 -35.05
CA PRO A 100 19.79 10.20 -35.72
C PRO A 100 21.23 9.68 -35.56
N TYR A 101 21.52 8.93 -34.49
CA TYR A 101 22.86 8.45 -34.13
C TYR A 101 22.90 6.92 -33.91
N PRO A 102 22.69 6.08 -34.95
CA PRO A 102 22.45 4.63 -34.79
C PRO A 102 23.63 3.83 -34.20
N ASN A 103 24.85 4.39 -34.20
CA ASN A 103 26.06 3.71 -33.73
C ASN A 103 26.26 3.79 -32.20
N ILE A 104 25.43 4.54 -31.48
CA ILE A 104 25.60 4.73 -30.03
C ILE A 104 25.18 3.47 -29.27
N LYS A 105 26.11 2.94 -28.47
CA LYS A 105 25.92 1.71 -27.69
C LYS A 105 25.55 2.01 -26.25
N TYR A 106 24.34 1.60 -25.84
CA TYR A 106 23.82 1.77 -24.48
C TYR A 106 24.82 1.39 -23.36
N LYS A 107 25.50 0.23 -23.48
CA LYS A 107 26.44 -0.27 -22.45
C LYS A 107 27.64 0.64 -22.20
N ASN A 108 27.98 1.50 -23.17
CA ASN A 108 29.15 2.38 -23.10
C ASN A 108 28.76 3.78 -22.62
N THR A 109 27.49 4.17 -22.79
CA THR A 109 26.97 5.47 -22.39
C THR A 109 27.09 5.67 -20.88
N ILE A 110 27.76 6.77 -20.47
CA ILE A 110 28.03 7.17 -19.09
C ILE A 110 28.59 6.06 -18.17
N ASN A 111 29.20 5.02 -18.73
CA ASN A 111 29.78 3.94 -17.93
C ASN A 111 31.11 4.39 -17.31
N VAL A 112 31.16 4.48 -15.99
CA VAL A 112 32.37 4.72 -15.21
C VAL A 112 32.52 3.57 -14.23
N GLY A 113 33.12 2.48 -14.68
CA GLY A 113 33.39 1.35 -13.81
C GLY A 113 32.19 0.50 -13.45
N GLY A 114 31.21 0.42 -14.35
CA GLY A 114 29.93 -0.28 -14.16
C GLY A 114 28.81 0.64 -13.68
N VAL A 115 29.13 1.75 -13.02
CA VAL A 115 28.14 2.71 -12.49
C VAL A 115 27.88 3.82 -13.51
N MET A 116 26.61 4.14 -13.73
CA MET A 116 26.13 5.25 -14.57
C MET A 116 26.07 6.56 -13.80
N ALA A 117 25.52 6.51 -12.59
CA ALA A 117 25.24 7.63 -11.72
C ALA A 117 25.01 7.14 -10.29
N THR A 118 24.88 8.05 -9.34
CA THR A 118 24.33 7.74 -8.01
C THR A 118 23.05 8.55 -7.74
N LEU A 119 22.16 8.00 -6.93
CA LEU A 119 20.91 8.61 -6.51
C LEU A 119 20.92 8.94 -5.02
N ASP A 120 20.54 10.18 -4.68
CA ASP A 120 20.27 10.61 -3.30
C ASP A 120 18.78 10.93 -3.13
N ILE A 121 18.16 10.41 -2.08
CA ILE A 121 16.79 10.76 -1.68
C ILE A 121 16.79 11.10 -0.19
N PRO A 122 17.04 12.37 0.19
CA PRO A 122 17.18 12.77 1.59
C PRO A 122 15.97 12.45 2.47
N ALA A 123 14.76 12.54 1.91
CA ALA A 123 13.51 12.29 2.64
C ALA A 123 13.39 10.84 3.17
N ILE A 124 14.13 9.88 2.62
CA ILE A 124 14.10 8.47 3.04
C ILE A 124 15.51 7.91 3.29
N ASP A 125 16.47 8.78 3.61
CA ASP A 125 17.84 8.44 3.99
C ASP A 125 18.62 7.60 2.96
N ILE A 126 18.25 7.66 1.66
CA ILE A 126 19.04 7.05 0.58
C ILE A 126 20.17 8.02 0.18
N LYS A 127 21.41 7.55 0.22
CA LYS A 127 22.61 8.33 -0.11
C LYS A 127 23.52 7.55 -1.04
N ASN A 128 24.02 8.21 -2.09
CA ASN A 128 24.95 7.70 -3.09
C ASN A 128 24.56 6.32 -3.63
N MET A 129 23.28 6.04 -3.81
CA MET A 129 22.83 4.72 -4.26
C MET A 129 23.25 4.50 -5.72
N PRO A 130 24.09 3.51 -6.04
CA PRO A 130 24.61 3.33 -7.40
C PRO A 130 23.51 2.92 -8.36
N VAL A 131 23.52 3.53 -9.55
CA VAL A 131 22.67 3.20 -10.69
C VAL A 131 23.53 2.53 -11.77
N PHE A 132 23.17 1.32 -12.14
CA PHE A 132 23.86 0.47 -13.11
C PHE A 132 23.05 0.36 -14.41
N HIS A 133 23.69 -0.14 -15.48
CA HIS A 133 22.99 -0.41 -16.73
C HIS A 133 22.06 -1.64 -16.63
N GLY A 134 20.86 -1.49 -17.18
CA GLY A 134 19.85 -2.55 -17.26
C GLY A 134 19.07 -2.76 -15.97
N THR A 135 18.06 -3.64 -16.05
CA THR A 135 17.14 -3.95 -14.94
C THR A 135 16.99 -5.47 -14.77
N ASN A 136 18.04 -6.23 -15.06
CA ASN A 136 18.05 -7.66 -14.80
C ASN A 136 18.25 -7.93 -13.30
N GLU A 137 17.99 -9.17 -12.88
CA GLU A 137 18.04 -9.56 -11.46
C GLU A 137 19.41 -9.35 -10.83
N LEU A 138 20.51 -9.65 -11.54
CA LEU A 138 21.87 -9.41 -11.04
C LEU A 138 22.11 -7.92 -10.77
N THR A 139 21.72 -7.05 -11.72
CA THR A 139 21.83 -5.60 -11.58
C THR A 139 21.02 -5.08 -10.37
N LEU A 140 19.77 -5.52 -10.22
CA LEU A 140 18.88 -5.03 -9.17
C LEU A 140 19.22 -5.60 -7.78
N ASN A 141 19.97 -6.70 -7.70
CA ASN A 141 20.54 -7.21 -6.46
C ASN A 141 21.76 -6.39 -6.00
N ASP A 142 22.52 -5.82 -6.93
CA ASP A 142 23.70 -5.00 -6.63
C ASP A 142 23.35 -3.54 -6.34
N GLY A 143 22.23 -3.02 -6.86
CA GLY A 143 21.78 -1.65 -6.61
C GLY A 143 20.57 -1.25 -7.45
N LEU A 144 20.59 -0.02 -7.97
CA LEU A 144 19.53 0.46 -8.86
C LEU A 144 19.87 0.16 -10.31
N GLY A 145 18.85 -0.09 -11.12
CA GLY A 145 19.00 -0.38 -12.54
C GLY A 145 18.39 0.72 -13.41
N HIS A 146 19.08 1.12 -14.47
CA HIS A 146 18.52 1.99 -15.49
C HIS A 146 17.69 1.19 -16.50
N PHE A 147 16.44 1.60 -16.73
CA PHE A 147 15.57 0.99 -17.73
C PHE A 147 15.99 1.45 -19.13
N GLN A 148 16.63 0.55 -19.89
CA GLN A 148 17.27 0.84 -21.18
C GLN A 148 16.39 1.63 -22.18
N PRO A 149 15.09 1.32 -22.38
CA PRO A 149 14.25 2.07 -23.33
C PRO A 149 13.95 3.54 -22.96
N SER A 150 14.53 4.05 -21.86
CA SER A 150 14.39 5.42 -21.38
C SER A 150 15.69 6.23 -21.56
N SER A 151 15.61 7.55 -21.39
CA SER A 151 16.78 8.44 -21.48
C SER A 151 17.80 8.13 -20.38
N VAL A 152 19.10 8.17 -20.64
CA VAL A 152 20.10 8.14 -19.58
C VAL A 152 20.07 9.42 -18.74
N PRO A 153 20.36 9.34 -17.42
CA PRO A 153 20.03 10.39 -16.46
C PRO A 153 21.03 11.56 -16.44
N ILE A 154 21.32 12.17 -17.59
CA ILE A 154 22.13 13.39 -17.72
C ILE A 154 21.31 14.69 -17.73
N GLY A 155 19.97 14.57 -17.72
CA GLY A 155 19.01 15.66 -17.85
C GLY A 155 18.92 16.24 -19.27
N GLY A 156 18.15 17.31 -19.43
CA GLY A 156 17.90 17.97 -20.72
C GLY A 156 16.42 17.95 -21.11
N LYS A 157 16.02 18.87 -22.01
CA LYS A 157 14.64 18.88 -22.55
C LYS A 157 14.41 17.62 -23.36
N ASN A 158 13.15 17.16 -23.42
CA ASN A 158 12.76 15.94 -24.13
C ASN A 158 13.47 14.70 -23.55
N THR A 159 13.69 14.66 -22.24
CA THR A 159 14.29 13.49 -21.59
C THR A 159 13.42 12.98 -20.44
N ARG A 160 13.41 11.66 -20.29
CA ARG A 160 12.85 10.97 -19.13
C ARG A 160 13.68 9.75 -18.82
N ALA A 161 14.46 9.82 -17.75
CA ALA A 161 15.19 8.64 -17.27
C ALA A 161 14.33 7.82 -16.31
N VAL A 162 14.40 6.50 -16.42
CA VAL A 162 13.64 5.59 -15.57
C VAL A 162 14.61 4.71 -14.78
N ILE A 163 14.58 4.85 -13.46
CA ILE A 163 15.48 4.16 -12.53
C ILE A 163 14.65 3.17 -11.71
N ALA A 164 14.98 1.89 -11.81
CA ALA A 164 14.30 0.81 -11.13
C ALA A 164 15.06 0.34 -9.87
N GLY A 165 14.32 -0.07 -8.84
CA GLY A 165 14.87 -0.69 -7.64
C GLY A 165 13.91 -1.70 -7.02
N HIS A 166 14.44 -2.72 -6.34
CA HIS A 166 13.61 -3.67 -5.59
C HIS A 166 12.90 -3.02 -4.40
N SER A 167 11.81 -3.67 -3.98
CA SER A 167 11.03 -3.30 -2.79
C SER A 167 10.68 -4.57 -2.02
N GLY A 168 10.65 -4.48 -0.70
CA GLY A 168 10.37 -5.58 0.22
C GLY A 168 11.59 -6.08 0.99
N LEU A 169 11.38 -7.14 1.77
CA LEU A 169 12.40 -7.72 2.67
C LEU A 169 13.18 -8.88 2.05
N GLN A 170 12.65 -9.54 1.01
CA GLN A 170 13.33 -10.68 0.38
C GLN A 170 14.56 -10.26 -0.44
N ASN A 171 14.52 -9.08 -1.08
CA ASN A 171 15.51 -8.64 -2.07
C ASN A 171 16.18 -7.29 -1.69
N GLN A 172 16.37 -7.02 -0.38
CA GLN A 172 16.99 -5.81 0.20
C GLN A 172 16.08 -4.55 0.25
N VAL A 173 16.38 -3.63 1.17
CA VAL A 173 15.51 -2.49 1.51
C VAL A 173 15.75 -1.27 0.59
N LEU A 174 15.95 -1.51 -0.71
CA LEU A 174 16.31 -0.50 -1.72
C LEU A 174 15.24 0.61 -1.87
N PHE A 175 14.25 0.39 -2.73
CA PHE A 175 13.14 1.31 -2.95
C PHE A 175 11.93 1.02 -2.06
N THR A 176 12.09 0.17 -1.04
CA THR A 176 11.02 -0.17 -0.07
C THR A 176 10.35 1.07 0.55
N ASN A 177 11.13 2.12 0.83
CA ASN A 177 10.61 3.36 1.43
C ASN A 177 10.21 4.43 0.41
N VAL A 178 10.41 4.21 -0.90
CA VAL A 178 10.02 5.18 -1.95
C VAL A 178 8.51 5.45 -1.95
N ARG A 179 7.70 4.46 -1.54
CA ARG A 179 6.25 4.62 -1.34
C ARG A 179 5.83 5.61 -0.25
N ASN A 180 6.75 5.98 0.64
CA ASN A 180 6.48 6.95 1.70
C ASN A 180 6.74 8.39 1.26
N LEU A 181 7.37 8.59 0.09
CA LEU A 181 7.60 9.92 -0.48
C LEU A 181 6.25 10.60 -0.77
N GLN A 182 6.29 11.92 -0.88
CA GLN A 182 5.14 12.74 -1.24
C GLN A 182 5.48 13.73 -2.36
N VAL A 183 4.44 14.22 -3.03
CA VAL A 183 4.56 15.34 -3.96
C VAL A 183 5.25 16.51 -3.23
N GLY A 184 6.26 17.08 -3.87
CA GLY A 184 7.10 18.14 -3.31
C GLY A 184 8.43 17.68 -2.72
N ASP A 185 8.60 16.39 -2.36
CA ASP A 185 9.89 15.87 -1.90
C ASP A 185 10.92 15.88 -3.06
N ILE A 186 12.21 15.89 -2.72
CA ILE A 186 13.32 16.11 -3.68
C ILE A 186 14.29 14.93 -3.67
N PHE A 187 14.81 14.62 -4.85
CA PHE A 187 15.92 13.69 -5.03
C PHE A 187 16.98 14.26 -5.98
N TYR A 188 18.18 13.68 -5.95
CA TYR A 188 19.32 14.14 -6.73
C TYR A 188 19.96 12.99 -7.52
N ILE A 189 20.33 13.27 -8.76
CA ILE A 189 21.18 12.41 -9.58
C ILE A 189 22.58 13.01 -9.63
N ASN A 190 23.58 12.24 -9.22
CA ASN A 190 24.99 12.60 -9.37
C ASN A 190 25.58 11.82 -10.56
N VAL A 191 25.94 12.53 -11.64
CA VAL A 191 26.39 11.93 -12.91
C VAL A 191 27.53 12.77 -13.48
N LEU A 192 28.68 12.15 -13.80
CA LEU A 192 29.82 12.82 -14.46
C LEU A 192 30.18 14.21 -13.88
N LYS A 193 30.36 14.29 -12.55
CA LYS A 193 30.62 15.54 -11.77
C LYS A 193 29.49 16.58 -11.78
N LYS A 194 28.32 16.28 -12.35
CA LYS A 194 27.12 17.11 -12.26
C LYS A 194 26.17 16.56 -11.19
N LYS A 195 25.49 17.46 -10.49
CA LYS A 195 24.41 17.14 -9.56
C LYS A 195 23.11 17.75 -10.05
N LEU A 196 22.15 16.91 -10.39
CA LEU A 196 20.86 17.28 -10.98
C LEU A 196 19.77 17.10 -9.92
N ALA A 197 18.96 18.12 -9.67
CA ALA A 197 17.89 18.08 -8.67
C ALA A 197 16.52 17.92 -9.32
N TYR A 198 15.69 17.05 -8.75
CA TYR A 198 14.34 16.77 -9.22
C TYR A 198 13.35 16.86 -8.06
N GLN A 199 12.20 17.47 -8.30
CA GLN A 199 11.10 17.56 -7.35
C GLN A 199 9.95 16.65 -7.81
N ILE A 200 9.42 15.84 -6.90
CA ILE A 200 8.31 14.92 -7.18
C ILE A 200 7.05 15.73 -7.48
N GLN A 201 6.46 15.49 -8.66
CA GLN A 201 5.20 16.12 -9.08
C GLN A 201 4.01 15.16 -9.01
N SER A 202 4.21 13.87 -9.26
CA SER A 202 3.16 12.86 -9.15
C SER A 202 3.72 11.51 -8.73
N MET A 203 2.83 10.68 -8.20
CA MET A 203 3.10 9.27 -7.92
C MET A 203 1.93 8.45 -8.41
N ASP A 204 2.22 7.46 -9.26
CA ASP A 204 1.20 6.68 -9.96
C ASP A 204 1.45 5.18 -9.73
N GLU A 205 0.41 4.41 -9.41
CA GLU A 205 0.49 2.95 -9.42
C GLU A 205 -0.02 2.43 -10.76
N VAL A 206 0.87 1.77 -11.51
CA VAL A 206 0.60 1.29 -12.87
C VAL A 206 0.87 -0.20 -12.98
N LEU A 207 0.38 -0.81 -14.05
CA LEU A 207 0.70 -2.19 -14.37
C LEU A 207 2.07 -2.35 -15.01
N PRO A 208 2.73 -3.52 -14.83
CA PRO A 208 3.95 -3.84 -15.55
C PRO A 208 3.80 -3.75 -17.07
N SER A 209 2.60 -4.00 -17.62
CA SER A 209 2.28 -3.88 -19.04
C SER A 209 2.15 -2.43 -19.53
N GLN A 210 1.89 -1.47 -18.64
CA GLN A 210 1.64 -0.06 -18.99
C GLN A 210 2.95 0.73 -19.18
N VAL A 211 3.85 0.21 -20.01
CA VAL A 211 5.18 0.81 -20.28
C VAL A 211 5.05 2.22 -20.88
N ASP A 212 3.95 2.52 -21.58
CA ASP A 212 3.68 3.84 -22.14
C ASP A 212 3.63 4.96 -21.09
N LYS A 213 3.30 4.63 -19.83
CA LYS A 213 3.25 5.60 -18.72
C LYS A 213 4.62 6.18 -18.38
N VAL A 214 5.71 5.57 -18.86
CA VAL A 214 7.09 6.05 -18.67
C VAL A 214 7.72 6.68 -19.92
N LYS A 215 6.94 6.94 -20.99
CA LYS A 215 7.42 7.66 -22.18
C LYS A 215 7.84 9.11 -21.88
N ILE A 216 8.70 9.65 -22.74
CA ILE A 216 9.15 11.04 -22.69
C ILE A 216 7.97 11.97 -22.93
N ILE A 217 7.89 13.03 -22.12
CA ILE A 217 6.94 14.13 -22.33
C ILE A 217 7.70 15.27 -23.02
N PRO A 218 7.31 15.66 -24.26
CA PRO A 218 7.96 16.75 -24.98
C PRO A 218 8.05 18.03 -24.13
N GLY A 219 9.20 18.70 -24.22
CA GLY A 219 9.53 19.92 -23.49
C GLY A 219 9.96 19.73 -22.03
N LYS A 220 9.84 18.53 -21.45
CA LYS A 220 10.18 18.26 -20.04
C LYS A 220 11.55 17.57 -19.86
N ASP A 221 12.16 17.79 -18.70
CA ASP A 221 13.32 17.06 -18.16
C ASP A 221 12.83 16.30 -16.92
N MET A 222 12.74 14.98 -17.00
CA MET A 222 12.09 14.15 -16.00
C MET A 222 12.96 12.97 -15.58
N VAL A 223 12.76 12.52 -14.35
CA VAL A 223 13.25 11.22 -13.87
C VAL A 223 12.11 10.51 -13.16
N THR A 224 11.87 9.25 -13.49
CA THR A 224 10.90 8.39 -12.82
C THR A 224 11.64 7.32 -12.03
N LEU A 225 11.40 7.27 -10.72
CA LEU A 225 11.81 6.14 -9.89
C LEU A 225 10.71 5.09 -9.95
N VAL A 226 11.06 3.83 -10.19
CA VAL A 226 10.09 2.73 -10.30
C VAL A 226 10.42 1.59 -9.35
N THR A 227 9.41 1.09 -8.64
CA THR A 227 9.53 -0.11 -7.81
C THR A 227 8.27 -0.95 -7.82
N CYS A 228 8.32 -2.16 -7.27
CA CYS A 228 7.16 -3.03 -7.12
C CYS A 228 6.28 -2.58 -5.94
N THR A 229 4.96 -2.64 -6.11
CA THR A 229 3.97 -2.32 -5.06
C THR A 229 2.74 -3.23 -5.19
N PRO A 230 2.04 -3.59 -4.09
CA PRO A 230 2.48 -3.48 -2.70
C PRO A 230 3.66 -4.42 -2.38
N PRO A 231 4.53 -4.09 -1.40
CA PRO A 231 5.68 -4.93 -1.06
C PRO A 231 5.26 -6.37 -0.69
N GLY A 232 5.96 -7.36 -1.25
CA GLY A 232 5.70 -8.79 -1.01
C GLY A 232 4.61 -9.41 -1.90
N ILE A 233 3.78 -8.58 -2.55
CA ILE A 233 2.81 -9.02 -3.58
C ILE A 233 3.32 -8.63 -4.98
N ASN A 234 3.89 -7.44 -5.12
CA ASN A 234 4.62 -6.95 -6.31
C ASN A 234 3.80 -6.90 -7.61
N THR A 235 2.48 -6.80 -7.50
CA THR A 235 1.55 -6.83 -8.63
C THR A 235 1.64 -5.60 -9.54
N TYR A 236 1.91 -4.42 -8.96
CA TYR A 236 2.01 -3.15 -9.67
C TYR A 236 3.42 -2.60 -9.65
N ARG A 237 3.57 -1.48 -10.36
CA ARG A 237 4.74 -0.62 -10.32
C ARG A 237 4.33 0.73 -9.77
N LEU A 238 4.97 1.15 -8.70
CA LEU A 238 4.90 2.52 -8.22
C LEU A 238 5.85 3.36 -9.06
N LEU A 239 5.32 4.35 -9.78
CA LEU A 239 6.08 5.37 -10.48
C LEU A 239 6.14 6.62 -9.61
N VAL A 240 7.32 7.13 -9.32
CA VAL A 240 7.54 8.41 -8.65
C VAL A 240 8.17 9.37 -9.64
N ASN A 241 7.38 10.33 -10.13
CA ASN A 241 7.77 11.21 -11.23
C ASN A 241 8.35 12.52 -10.70
N GLY A 242 9.65 12.71 -10.88
CA GLY A 242 10.36 13.95 -10.62
C GLY A 242 10.51 14.80 -11.87
N VAL A 243 10.34 16.11 -11.72
CA VAL A 243 10.65 17.10 -12.75
C VAL A 243 11.85 17.92 -12.32
N ARG A 244 12.73 18.23 -13.27
CA ARG A 244 13.94 19.00 -13.04
C ARG A 244 13.65 20.36 -12.41
N ILE A 245 14.39 20.70 -11.36
CA ILE A 245 14.40 22.03 -10.76
C ILE A 245 15.84 22.59 -10.70
N PRO A 246 16.01 23.93 -10.63
CA PRO A 246 17.32 24.51 -10.38
C PRO A 246 17.91 24.00 -9.07
N TYR A 247 19.19 23.62 -9.09
CA TYR A 247 19.86 23.09 -7.90
C TYR A 247 19.85 24.07 -6.72
N SER A 248 20.03 25.37 -7.00
CA SER A 248 19.95 26.44 -5.99
C SER A 248 18.58 26.57 -5.34
N LYS A 249 17.49 26.21 -6.03
CA LYS A 249 16.15 26.12 -5.45
C LYS A 249 16.06 24.91 -4.54
N ALA A 250 16.49 23.74 -5.03
CA ALA A 250 16.45 22.48 -4.28
C ALA A 250 17.18 22.54 -2.93
N GLN A 251 18.32 23.26 -2.85
CA GLN A 251 19.07 23.42 -1.60
C GLN A 251 18.34 24.21 -0.51
N LYS A 252 17.36 25.05 -0.88
CA LYS A 252 16.59 25.87 0.09
C LYS A 252 15.36 25.14 0.63
N GLU A 253 14.98 24.05 -0.02
CA GLU A 253 13.77 23.29 0.32
C GLU A 253 14.01 22.46 1.58
N LYS A 254 13.03 22.46 2.49
CA LYS A 254 13.14 21.73 3.75
C LYS A 254 12.89 20.25 3.51
N VAL A 255 13.84 19.40 3.89
CA VAL A 255 13.68 17.95 3.85
C VAL A 255 12.78 17.51 5.01
N THR A 256 11.67 16.84 4.68
CA THR A 256 10.82 16.15 5.65
C THR A 256 11.11 14.65 5.58
N HIS A 257 11.54 14.05 6.69
CA HIS A 257 11.82 12.61 6.72
C HIS A 257 10.53 11.78 6.69
N ARG A 258 10.48 10.79 5.81
CA ARG A 258 9.34 9.92 5.48
C ARG A 258 9.55 8.47 5.89
N ASP A 259 10.66 8.16 6.54
CA ASP A 259 11.08 6.79 6.85
C ASP A 259 11.16 6.52 8.36
N MET A 260 10.60 7.40 9.20
CA MET A 260 10.56 7.26 10.67
C MET A 260 9.92 5.93 11.12
N PHE A 261 8.95 5.44 10.36
CA PHE A 261 8.29 4.15 10.58
C PHE A 261 8.86 3.03 9.70
N SER A 262 10.05 3.20 9.12
CA SER A 262 10.73 2.12 8.41
C SER A 262 10.96 0.92 9.31
N TYR A 263 11.05 -0.26 8.69
CA TYR A 263 11.25 -1.53 9.39
C TYR A 263 12.42 -1.45 10.38
N THR A 264 13.58 -0.96 9.91
CA THR A 264 14.81 -0.85 10.69
C THR A 264 14.64 0.06 11.91
N LYS A 265 14.09 1.28 11.72
CA LYS A 265 13.89 2.24 12.83
C LYS A 265 12.92 1.69 13.87
N VAL A 266 11.82 1.06 13.43
CA VAL A 266 10.82 0.45 14.33
C VAL A 266 11.39 -0.72 15.14
N VAL A 267 12.11 -1.64 14.49
CA VAL A 267 12.75 -2.79 15.16
C VAL A 267 13.79 -2.32 16.16
N ILE A 268 14.70 -1.42 15.77
CA ILE A 268 15.75 -0.91 16.66
C ILE A 268 15.15 -0.14 17.83
N ALA A 269 14.17 0.74 17.60
CA ALA A 269 13.50 1.47 18.67
C ALA A 269 12.80 0.53 19.65
N SER A 270 12.09 -0.48 19.14
CA SER A 270 11.39 -1.47 19.97
C SER A 270 12.37 -2.31 20.79
N LEU A 271 13.47 -2.78 20.19
CA LEU A 271 14.52 -3.52 20.89
C LEU A 271 15.23 -2.66 21.94
N SER A 272 15.51 -1.39 21.61
CA SER A 272 16.17 -0.44 22.53
C SER A 272 15.29 -0.14 23.73
N LEU A 273 13.99 0.06 23.51
CA LEU A 273 13.00 0.20 24.58
C LEU A 273 12.93 -1.07 25.44
N CYS A 274 12.97 -2.26 24.83
CA CYS A 274 12.97 -3.52 25.56
C CYS A 274 14.21 -3.68 26.45
N ILE A 275 15.40 -3.37 25.91
CA ILE A 275 16.66 -3.39 26.66
C ILE A 275 16.63 -2.38 27.81
N LEU A 276 16.15 -1.15 27.57
CA LEU A 276 16.02 -0.12 28.58
C LEU A 276 15.12 -0.56 29.73
N LEU A 277 13.92 -1.06 29.42
CA LEU A 277 12.98 -1.58 30.43
C LEU A 277 13.58 -2.75 31.21
N PHE A 278 14.27 -3.67 30.53
CA PHE A 278 14.94 -4.79 31.18
C PHE A 278 16.04 -4.31 32.15
N ILE A 279 16.87 -3.33 31.75
CA ILE A 279 17.91 -2.75 32.62
C ILE A 279 17.28 -2.08 33.84
N ILE A 280 16.21 -1.29 33.67
CA ILE A 280 15.49 -0.64 34.78
C ILE A 280 15.00 -1.68 35.78
N ILE A 281 14.32 -2.73 35.29
CA ILE A 281 13.79 -3.80 36.16
C ILE A 281 14.94 -4.56 36.85
N LEU A 282 16.06 -4.81 36.16
CA LEU A 282 17.25 -5.43 36.75
C LEU A 282 17.89 -4.57 37.84
N ILE A 283 18.03 -3.27 37.64
CA ILE A 283 18.56 -2.34 38.64
C ILE A 283 17.66 -2.32 39.87
N LEU A 284 16.35 -2.18 39.68
CA LEU A 284 15.36 -2.24 40.76
C LEU A 284 15.47 -3.57 41.54
N TYR A 285 15.58 -4.70 40.82
CA TYR A 285 15.77 -6.00 41.44
C TYR A 285 17.06 -6.07 42.28
N ARG A 286 18.19 -5.58 41.74
CA ARG A 286 19.48 -5.58 42.46
C ARG A 286 19.44 -4.71 43.71
N ILE A 287 18.84 -3.52 43.64
CA ILE A 287 18.68 -2.62 44.78
C ILE A 287 17.83 -3.30 45.87
N LEU A 288 16.66 -3.83 45.51
CA LEU A 288 15.76 -4.49 46.46
C LEU A 288 16.37 -5.76 47.07
N LYS A 289 17.11 -6.54 46.28
CA LYS A 289 17.85 -7.73 46.77
C LYS A 289 19.01 -7.33 47.70
N GLY A 290 19.70 -6.23 47.39
CA GLY A 290 20.75 -5.67 48.24
C GLY A 290 20.21 -5.26 49.61
N GLN A 291 19.10 -4.52 49.64
CA GLN A 291 18.39 -4.14 50.87
C GLN A 291 17.97 -5.37 51.68
N TYR A 292 17.43 -6.39 51.02
CA TYR A 292 17.06 -7.66 51.67
C TYR A 292 18.27 -8.36 52.30
N ASN A 293 19.37 -8.54 51.53
CA ASN A 293 20.58 -9.20 52.03
C ASN A 293 21.22 -8.44 53.19
N GLN A 294 21.22 -7.10 53.15
CA GLN A 294 21.74 -6.27 54.23
C GLN A 294 20.89 -6.39 55.50
N ALA A 295 19.56 -6.38 55.37
CA ALA A 295 18.66 -6.58 56.50
C ALA A 295 18.82 -7.96 57.15
N VAL A 296 19.03 -9.01 56.33
CA VAL A 296 19.37 -10.36 56.82
C VAL A 296 20.70 -10.35 57.59
N LYS A 297 21.74 -9.72 57.04
CA LYS A 297 23.06 -9.62 57.69
C LYS A 297 23.01 -8.85 59.01
N MET A 298 22.18 -7.83 59.11
CA MET A 298 22.01 -6.99 60.30
C MET A 298 21.00 -7.56 61.31
N MET A 299 20.43 -8.76 61.07
CA MET A 299 19.36 -9.36 61.89
C MET A 299 18.17 -8.39 62.15
N ASN A 300 17.89 -7.48 61.22
CA ASN A 300 16.80 -6.51 61.34
C ASN A 300 15.54 -7.06 60.66
N GLU A 301 14.65 -7.67 61.45
CA GLU A 301 13.46 -8.34 60.94
C GLU A 301 12.49 -7.40 60.22
N GLY A 302 12.29 -6.18 60.74
CA GLY A 302 11.39 -5.19 60.12
C GLY A 302 11.86 -4.75 58.72
N ASN A 303 13.16 -4.50 58.55
CA ASN A 303 13.75 -4.14 57.26
C ASN A 303 13.78 -5.33 56.28
N ARG A 304 13.95 -6.56 56.80
CA ARG A 304 13.94 -7.79 56.01
C ARG A 304 12.56 -8.05 55.43
N GLU A 305 11.52 -8.00 56.28
CA GLU A 305 10.14 -8.23 55.86
C GLU A 305 9.69 -7.17 54.83
N THR A 306 10.07 -5.90 55.05
CA THR A 306 9.79 -4.80 54.13
C THR A 306 10.44 -5.03 52.76
N SER A 307 11.72 -5.41 52.73
CA SER A 307 12.45 -5.66 51.49
C SER A 307 11.91 -6.88 50.73
N GLU A 308 11.53 -7.94 51.45
CA GLU A 308 10.90 -9.14 50.87
C GLU A 308 9.53 -8.81 50.26
N LYS A 309 8.71 -8.00 50.95
CA LYS A 309 7.43 -7.49 50.42
C LYS A 309 7.65 -6.69 49.12
N ARG A 310 8.66 -5.81 49.07
CA ARG A 310 9.00 -5.03 47.85
C ARG A 310 9.44 -5.93 46.70
N LEU A 311 10.27 -6.94 46.96
CA LEU A 311 10.72 -7.90 45.93
C LEU A 311 9.53 -8.69 45.36
N ARG A 312 8.64 -9.21 46.23
CA ARG A 312 7.41 -9.89 45.80
C ARG A 312 6.50 -8.99 44.96
N ARG A 313 6.36 -7.71 45.34
CA ARG A 313 5.60 -6.71 44.57
C ARG A 313 6.20 -6.49 43.19
N LEU A 314 7.53 -6.40 43.05
CA LEU A 314 8.20 -6.27 41.76
C LEU A 314 7.89 -7.47 40.85
N PHE A 315 8.05 -8.70 41.33
CA PHE A 315 7.71 -9.90 40.55
C PHE A 315 6.22 -9.94 40.16
N LYS A 316 5.32 -9.59 41.10
CA LYS A 316 3.89 -9.50 40.82
C LYS A 316 3.60 -8.46 39.74
N ALA A 317 4.24 -7.29 39.81
CA ALA A 317 4.09 -6.23 38.82
C ALA A 317 4.58 -6.68 37.42
N VAL A 318 5.73 -7.36 37.33
CA VAL A 318 6.23 -7.86 36.03
C VAL A 318 5.32 -8.96 35.46
N LYS A 319 4.78 -9.86 36.29
CA LYS A 319 3.78 -10.85 35.85
C LYS A 319 2.50 -10.18 35.37
N ILE A 320 2.02 -9.16 36.09
CA ILE A 320 0.84 -8.38 35.66
C ILE A 320 1.12 -7.71 34.32
N LEU A 321 2.28 -7.06 34.16
CA LEU A 321 2.69 -6.45 32.89
C LEU A 321 2.68 -7.46 31.73
N PHE A 322 3.24 -8.66 31.95
CA PHE A 322 3.25 -9.73 30.94
C PHE A 322 1.83 -10.12 30.50
N ILE A 323 0.96 -10.40 31.48
CA ILE A 323 -0.41 -10.82 31.23
C ILE A 323 -1.17 -9.70 30.50
N THR A 324 -1.01 -8.45 30.95
CA THR A 324 -1.61 -7.29 30.29
C THR A 324 -1.15 -7.16 28.84
N LEU A 325 0.14 -7.29 28.55
CA LEU A 325 0.65 -7.24 27.18
C LEU A 325 0.10 -8.36 26.29
N ILE A 326 -0.04 -9.58 26.83
CA ILE A 326 -0.68 -10.69 26.10
C ILE A 326 -2.14 -10.37 25.81
N ILE A 327 -2.89 -9.89 26.80
CA ILE A 327 -4.30 -9.53 26.62
C ILE A 327 -4.44 -8.43 25.55
N VAL A 328 -3.57 -7.42 25.59
CA VAL A 328 -3.54 -6.36 24.57
C VAL A 328 -3.22 -6.94 23.19
N MET A 329 -2.23 -7.81 23.06
CA MET A 329 -1.89 -8.46 21.78
C MET A 329 -3.06 -9.28 21.23
N VAL A 330 -3.69 -10.12 22.07
CA VAL A 330 -4.85 -10.93 21.68
C VAL A 330 -6.02 -10.04 21.31
N ALA A 331 -6.26 -8.94 22.04
CA ALA A 331 -7.29 -7.98 21.72
C ALA A 331 -7.02 -7.31 20.36
N VAL A 332 -5.80 -6.86 20.08
CA VAL A 332 -5.42 -6.28 18.78
C VAL A 332 -5.63 -7.29 17.65
N LEU A 333 -5.20 -8.54 17.83
CA LEU A 333 -5.40 -9.59 16.82
C LEU A 333 -6.90 -9.89 16.59
N GLY A 334 -7.68 -10.04 17.67
CA GLY A 334 -9.12 -10.25 17.59
C GLY A 334 -9.82 -9.09 16.88
N PHE A 335 -9.39 -7.86 17.16
CA PHE A 335 -9.92 -6.65 16.55
C PHE A 335 -9.52 -6.50 15.07
N THR A 336 -8.31 -6.93 14.72
CA THR A 336 -7.83 -7.03 13.34
C THR A 336 -8.68 -8.02 12.54
N ILE A 337 -8.93 -9.21 13.11
CA ILE A 337 -9.77 -10.24 12.48
C ILE A 337 -11.19 -9.70 12.31
N TYR A 338 -11.77 -9.11 13.36
CA TYR A 338 -13.08 -8.46 13.29
C TYR A 338 -13.12 -7.41 12.17
N GLY A 339 -12.19 -6.45 12.16
CA GLY A 339 -12.08 -5.43 11.13
C GLY A 339 -11.97 -6.00 9.71
N TYR A 340 -11.13 -7.02 9.52
CA TYR A 340 -10.98 -7.70 8.23
C TYR A 340 -12.28 -8.37 7.78
N THR A 341 -12.98 -9.06 8.69
CA THR A 341 -14.29 -9.65 8.36
C THR A 341 -15.30 -8.58 7.97
N GLN A 342 -15.30 -7.43 8.65
CA GLN A 342 -16.17 -6.31 8.31
C GLN A 342 -15.85 -5.75 6.92
N ILE A 343 -14.57 -5.67 6.53
CA ILE A 343 -14.19 -5.23 5.18
C ILE A 343 -14.74 -6.20 4.11
N GLN A 344 -14.60 -7.51 4.31
CA GLN A 344 -14.99 -8.53 3.33
C GLN A 344 -16.53 -8.68 3.12
N HIS A 345 -17.35 -8.22 4.06
CA HIS A 345 -18.81 -8.29 3.93
C HIS A 345 -19.37 -7.08 3.18
N GLN A 346 -19.99 -7.26 2.02
CA GLN A 346 -20.68 -6.16 1.31
C GLN A 346 -21.61 -5.40 2.27
N ARG A 347 -21.46 -4.07 2.36
CA ARG A 347 -22.38 -3.25 3.15
C ARG A 347 -23.75 -3.31 2.49
N GLN A 348 -24.74 -3.81 3.21
CA GLN A 348 -26.13 -3.70 2.76
C GLN A 348 -26.55 -2.24 2.87
N MET A 349 -27.01 -1.66 1.76
CA MET A 349 -27.61 -0.33 1.81
C MET A 349 -28.96 -0.41 2.50
N ASN A 350 -29.20 0.51 3.43
CA ASN A 350 -30.55 0.79 3.89
C ASN A 350 -31.45 1.22 2.72
N SER A 351 -32.75 1.15 2.94
CA SER A 351 -33.73 1.61 1.98
C SER A 351 -33.49 3.08 1.63
N ILE A 352 -33.44 3.40 0.33
CA ILE A 352 -33.36 4.79 -0.12
C ILE A 352 -34.77 5.38 -0.11
N GLU A 353 -34.94 6.49 0.58
CA GLU A 353 -36.20 7.22 0.59
C GLU A 353 -36.34 8.02 -0.70
N VAL A 354 -37.27 7.62 -1.56
CA VAL A 354 -37.47 8.23 -2.89
C VAL A 354 -38.61 9.25 -2.95
N GLY A 355 -39.35 9.42 -1.85
CA GLY A 355 -40.46 10.37 -1.74
C GLY A 355 -41.64 10.08 -2.69
N LYS A 356 -42.55 11.07 -2.82
CA LYS A 356 -43.69 11.04 -3.76
C LYS A 356 -43.44 11.78 -5.08
N THR A 357 -42.36 12.57 -5.19
CA THR A 357 -42.04 13.43 -6.32
C THR A 357 -40.61 13.15 -6.80
N GLU A 358 -40.32 13.37 -8.09
CA GLU A 358 -39.03 13.10 -8.77
C GLU A 358 -37.84 13.96 -8.26
N GLN A 359 -37.93 14.51 -7.04
CA GLN A 359 -37.05 15.52 -6.46
C GLN A 359 -35.59 15.07 -6.35
N LEU A 360 -35.32 13.80 -6.03
CA LEU A 360 -33.93 13.29 -6.00
C LEU A 360 -33.29 13.30 -7.38
N SER A 361 -34.06 13.01 -8.44
CA SER A 361 -33.55 12.98 -9.81
C SER A 361 -33.12 14.37 -10.31
N ASN A 362 -33.68 15.45 -9.74
CA ASN A 362 -33.32 16.83 -10.11
C ASN A 362 -31.87 17.18 -9.76
N TYR A 363 -31.29 16.53 -8.75
CA TYR A 363 -29.90 16.77 -8.34
C TYR A 363 -28.89 15.92 -9.12
N ASN A 364 -29.35 14.95 -9.90
CA ASN A 364 -28.45 14.06 -10.63
C ASN A 364 -27.63 14.80 -11.69
N LEU A 365 -28.22 15.78 -12.37
CA LEU A 365 -27.57 16.46 -13.49
C LEU A 365 -26.34 17.27 -13.04
N ASP A 366 -26.44 17.98 -11.91
CA ASP A 366 -25.31 18.71 -11.33
C ASP A 366 -24.15 17.76 -11.00
N LYS A 367 -24.46 16.67 -10.27
CA LYS A 367 -23.48 15.63 -9.89
C LYS A 367 -22.81 15.00 -11.11
N ILE A 368 -23.59 14.68 -12.15
CA ILE A 368 -23.10 14.11 -13.41
C ILE A 368 -22.15 15.08 -14.09
N ASN A 369 -22.50 16.37 -14.17
CA ASN A 369 -21.72 17.37 -14.91
C ASN A 369 -20.39 17.73 -14.22
N ARG A 370 -20.34 17.71 -12.87
CA ARG A 370 -19.12 18.05 -12.11
C ARG A 370 -18.23 16.84 -11.78
N ALA A 371 -18.63 15.63 -12.16
CA ALA A 371 -17.89 14.40 -11.86
C ALA A 371 -16.67 14.20 -12.77
N ASN A 372 -15.67 13.47 -12.28
CA ASN A 372 -14.47 13.12 -13.05
C ASN A 372 -14.70 11.82 -13.85
N TYR A 373 -14.51 11.86 -15.17
CA TYR A 373 -14.61 10.72 -16.09
C TYR A 373 -13.28 10.42 -16.79
N THR A 374 -12.17 10.88 -16.23
CA THR A 374 -10.85 10.66 -16.81
C THR A 374 -10.33 9.28 -16.41
N GLU A 375 -10.25 8.35 -17.36
CA GLU A 375 -9.78 6.98 -17.10
C GLU A 375 -8.34 6.95 -16.56
N SER A 376 -7.48 7.86 -17.00
CA SER A 376 -6.08 7.91 -16.56
C SER A 376 -5.89 8.19 -15.07
N ASP A 377 -6.93 8.70 -14.40
CA ASP A 377 -6.93 9.02 -12.98
C ASP A 377 -7.35 7.82 -12.12
N VAL A 378 -7.82 6.74 -12.75
CA VAL A 378 -8.17 5.48 -12.07
C VAL A 378 -6.89 4.73 -11.78
N THR A 379 -6.60 4.53 -10.50
CA THR A 379 -5.43 3.78 -10.05
C THR A 379 -5.83 2.39 -9.62
N SER A 380 -4.84 1.52 -9.48
CA SER A 380 -5.02 0.31 -8.69
C SER A 380 -5.46 0.64 -7.26
N VAL A 381 -6.27 -0.24 -6.68
CA VAL A 381 -6.74 -0.16 -5.30
C VAL A 381 -6.61 -1.52 -4.62
N GLY A 382 -6.19 -1.50 -3.36
CA GLY A 382 -6.09 -2.69 -2.51
C GLY A 382 -7.17 -2.74 -1.43
N ILE A 383 -7.10 -3.77 -0.57
CA ILE A 383 -8.04 -3.97 0.53
C ILE A 383 -8.05 -2.80 1.52
N GLY A 384 -6.92 -2.12 1.71
CA GLY A 384 -6.82 -0.92 2.55
C GLY A 384 -7.60 0.27 1.98
N ASN A 385 -7.52 0.50 0.66
CA ASN A 385 -8.30 1.55 -0.01
C ASN A 385 -9.80 1.24 0.07
N TYR A 386 -10.18 -0.02 -0.15
CA TYR A 386 -11.57 -0.45 -0.03
C TYR A 386 -12.11 -0.28 1.39
N ALA A 387 -11.31 -0.55 2.42
CA ALA A 387 -11.69 -0.31 3.81
C ALA A 387 -12.01 1.17 4.07
N GLU A 388 -11.18 2.09 3.58
CA GLU A 388 -11.40 3.54 3.75
C GLU A 388 -12.59 4.04 2.93
N ALA A 389 -12.72 3.61 1.67
CA ALA A 389 -13.87 3.95 0.84
C ALA A 389 -15.18 3.55 1.54
N LYS A 390 -15.21 2.35 2.12
CA LYS A 390 -16.38 1.82 2.84
C LYS A 390 -16.72 2.57 4.12
N ILE A 391 -15.71 3.11 4.81
CA ILE A 391 -15.91 4.03 5.94
C ILE A 391 -16.61 5.31 5.45
N ASN A 392 -16.18 5.84 4.30
CA ASN A 392 -16.68 7.09 3.73
C ASN A 392 -17.92 6.92 2.81
N PHE A 393 -18.44 5.70 2.71
CA PHE A 393 -19.53 5.31 1.80
C PHE A 393 -20.72 6.28 1.80
N ASN A 394 -21.17 6.73 2.98
CA ASN A 394 -22.33 7.64 3.08
C ASN A 394 -22.07 8.96 2.36
N GLN A 395 -20.90 9.54 2.61
CA GLN A 395 -20.47 10.79 1.99
C GLN A 395 -20.38 10.62 0.47
N THR A 396 -19.72 9.55 0.01
CA THR A 396 -19.60 9.25 -1.42
C THR A 396 -20.96 9.11 -2.09
N VAL A 397 -21.91 8.40 -1.48
CA VAL A 397 -23.27 8.24 -2.02
C VAL A 397 -24.04 9.57 -2.02
N ASN A 398 -23.89 10.39 -1.00
CA ASN A 398 -24.57 11.69 -0.95
C ASN A 398 -23.99 12.67 -1.97
N ASP A 399 -22.67 12.69 -2.15
CA ASP A 399 -21.99 13.58 -3.07
C ASP A 399 -22.22 13.17 -4.53
N TRP A 400 -22.20 11.86 -4.83
CA TRP A 400 -22.13 11.35 -6.21
C TRP A 400 -23.26 10.39 -6.58
N GLY A 401 -24.13 10.00 -5.66
CA GLY A 401 -25.27 9.14 -5.95
C GLY A 401 -26.22 9.75 -6.97
N VAL A 402 -26.52 8.99 -8.02
CA VAL A 402 -27.45 9.38 -9.10
C VAL A 402 -28.46 8.28 -9.43
N GLY A 403 -28.34 7.14 -8.78
CA GLY A 403 -29.27 6.04 -8.99
C GLY A 403 -28.92 4.81 -8.17
N LYS A 404 -29.52 3.69 -8.55
CA LYS A 404 -29.34 2.40 -7.88
C LYS A 404 -29.40 1.25 -8.87
N ILE A 405 -28.61 0.21 -8.62
CA ILE A 405 -28.64 -1.06 -9.36
C ILE A 405 -28.90 -2.22 -8.39
N VAL A 406 -29.82 -3.11 -8.77
CA VAL A 406 -30.20 -4.30 -8.01
C VAL A 406 -30.22 -5.53 -8.93
N ILE A 407 -29.50 -6.57 -8.54
CA ILE A 407 -29.45 -7.86 -9.26
C ILE A 407 -29.75 -8.97 -8.24
N PRO A 408 -31.03 -9.36 -8.07
CA PRO A 408 -31.43 -10.23 -6.97
C PRO A 408 -30.77 -11.61 -6.96
N SER A 409 -30.58 -12.22 -8.14
CA SER A 409 -30.00 -13.58 -8.26
C SER A 409 -28.60 -13.70 -7.66
N GLN A 410 -27.86 -12.58 -7.60
CA GLN A 410 -26.50 -12.52 -7.05
C GLN A 410 -26.39 -11.64 -5.80
N GLN A 411 -27.52 -11.18 -5.25
CA GLN A 411 -27.59 -10.29 -4.07
C GLN A 411 -26.76 -9.02 -4.25
N ILE A 412 -26.74 -8.45 -5.47
CA ILE A 412 -26.08 -7.17 -5.75
C ILE A 412 -27.10 -6.06 -5.51
N ASN A 413 -26.75 -5.11 -4.67
CA ASN A 413 -27.55 -3.93 -4.34
C ASN A 413 -26.58 -2.77 -4.11
N LEU A 414 -26.35 -1.95 -5.14
CA LEU A 414 -25.31 -0.92 -5.17
C LEU A 414 -25.89 0.43 -5.57
N PRO A 415 -25.31 1.54 -5.06
CA PRO A 415 -25.60 2.85 -5.61
C PRO A 415 -24.98 2.97 -7.00
N ILE A 416 -25.64 3.72 -7.88
CA ILE A 416 -25.03 4.22 -9.11
C ILE A 416 -24.42 5.59 -8.80
N LEU A 417 -23.13 5.74 -9.06
CA LEU A 417 -22.34 6.93 -8.69
C LEU A 417 -21.83 7.65 -9.94
N ALA A 418 -21.93 8.98 -9.96
CA ALA A 418 -21.46 9.80 -11.07
C ALA A 418 -19.94 9.94 -11.08
N GLY A 419 -19.29 9.49 -12.16
CA GLY A 419 -17.85 9.61 -12.38
C GLY A 419 -17.02 8.41 -11.93
N MET A 420 -15.87 8.25 -12.58
CA MET A 420 -14.97 7.10 -12.47
C MET A 420 -13.84 7.28 -11.44
N ASN A 421 -13.93 8.23 -10.52
CA ASN A 421 -12.90 8.35 -9.48
C ASN A 421 -12.83 7.06 -8.62
N ASN A 422 -11.68 6.83 -7.97
CA ASN A 422 -11.44 5.60 -7.20
C ASN A 422 -12.47 5.36 -6.09
N ASP A 423 -12.89 6.40 -5.38
CA ASP A 423 -13.85 6.28 -4.28
C ASP A 423 -15.20 5.80 -4.79
N ASN A 424 -15.66 6.30 -5.95
CA ASN A 424 -16.90 5.85 -6.58
C ASN A 424 -16.81 4.40 -7.04
N LEU A 425 -15.71 4.02 -7.70
CA LEU A 425 -15.47 2.64 -8.14
C LEU A 425 -15.35 1.64 -6.98
N LEU A 426 -14.94 2.11 -5.80
CA LEU A 426 -14.83 1.31 -4.57
C LEU A 426 -16.12 1.26 -3.74
N ASN A 427 -17.05 2.20 -3.94
CA ASN A 427 -18.29 2.30 -3.16
C ASN A 427 -19.55 1.90 -3.93
N GLY A 428 -19.51 1.78 -5.26
CA GLY A 428 -20.70 1.46 -6.04
C GLY A 428 -20.42 1.09 -7.48
N ALA A 429 -21.45 1.28 -8.31
CA ALA A 429 -21.37 1.16 -9.75
C ALA A 429 -21.21 2.56 -10.36
N ALA A 430 -20.00 2.90 -10.77
CA ALA A 430 -19.65 4.21 -11.32
C ALA A 430 -20.07 4.35 -12.79
N THR A 431 -20.51 5.54 -13.19
CA THR A 431 -20.84 5.85 -14.58
C THR A 431 -19.59 6.10 -15.43
N TYR A 432 -19.60 5.61 -16.68
CA TYR A 432 -18.44 5.70 -17.57
C TYR A 432 -18.32 7.06 -18.28
N SER A 433 -19.45 7.65 -18.69
CA SER A 433 -19.48 8.91 -19.46
C SER A 433 -20.51 9.89 -18.90
N VAL A 434 -20.28 11.19 -19.13
CA VAL A 434 -21.23 12.25 -18.78
C VAL A 434 -22.51 12.22 -19.63
N GLN A 435 -22.44 11.68 -20.86
CA GLN A 435 -23.53 11.73 -21.84
C GLN A 435 -24.51 10.56 -21.73
N GLN A 436 -24.19 9.52 -20.96
CA GLN A 436 -25.00 8.32 -20.87
C GLN A 436 -26.30 8.57 -20.09
N GLN A 437 -27.41 7.96 -20.52
CA GLN A 437 -28.70 8.07 -19.85
C GLN A 437 -29.34 6.70 -19.68
N LEU A 438 -29.86 6.39 -18.49
CA LEU A 438 -30.57 5.12 -18.26
C LEU A 438 -31.76 4.98 -19.24
N GLY A 439 -31.88 3.79 -19.82
CA GLY A 439 -32.92 3.48 -20.80
C GLY A 439 -32.72 4.08 -22.19
N LYS A 440 -31.54 4.63 -22.49
CA LYS A 440 -31.15 5.05 -23.85
C LYS A 440 -29.72 4.60 -24.17
N GLY A 441 -29.52 4.09 -25.38
CA GLY A 441 -28.20 3.64 -25.83
C GLY A 441 -27.60 2.59 -24.90
N ASN A 442 -26.28 2.61 -24.75
CA ASN A 442 -25.54 1.75 -23.84
C ASN A 442 -25.22 2.50 -22.54
N TYR A 443 -25.82 2.07 -21.43
CA TYR A 443 -25.56 2.61 -20.10
C TYR A 443 -24.48 1.79 -19.40
N VAL A 444 -23.25 2.30 -19.40
CA VAL A 444 -22.07 1.57 -18.90
C VAL A 444 -21.84 1.89 -17.42
N LEU A 445 -21.67 0.84 -16.62
CA LEU A 445 -21.37 0.88 -15.21
C LEU A 445 -20.10 0.10 -14.88
N LEU A 446 -19.23 0.71 -14.10
CA LEU A 446 -17.92 0.18 -13.73
C LEU A 446 -17.81 -0.01 -12.22
N ALA A 447 -17.03 -0.99 -11.77
CA ALA A 447 -16.60 -1.07 -10.38
C ALA A 447 -15.19 -1.66 -10.29
N HIS A 448 -14.48 -1.32 -9.22
CA HIS A 448 -13.20 -1.96 -8.91
C HIS A 448 -13.41 -3.43 -8.54
N ASN A 449 -12.41 -4.26 -8.84
CA ASN A 449 -12.36 -5.63 -8.37
C ASN A 449 -11.47 -5.72 -7.14
N ILE A 450 -12.01 -6.27 -6.05
CA ILE A 450 -11.23 -6.52 -4.83
C ILE A 450 -10.86 -8.00 -4.82
N PRO A 451 -9.64 -8.40 -5.23
CA PRO A 451 -9.26 -9.80 -5.19
C PRO A 451 -9.03 -10.26 -3.75
N ASN A 452 -9.38 -11.51 -3.48
CA ASN A 452 -9.01 -12.20 -2.25
C ASN A 452 -7.54 -12.71 -2.34
N ASN A 453 -7.05 -13.31 -1.26
CA ASN A 453 -5.68 -13.84 -1.18
C ASN A 453 -5.38 -14.98 -2.17
N LYS A 454 -6.40 -15.51 -2.89
CA LYS A 454 -6.25 -16.52 -3.95
C LYS A 454 -6.32 -15.92 -5.36
N GLY A 455 -6.45 -14.60 -5.48
CA GLY A 455 -6.58 -13.91 -6.76
C GLY A 455 -7.99 -13.97 -7.37
N GLU A 456 -8.98 -14.46 -6.63
CA GLU A 456 -10.38 -14.50 -7.06
C GLU A 456 -11.10 -13.21 -6.62
N SER A 457 -12.07 -12.75 -7.40
CA SER A 457 -12.92 -11.62 -7.02
C SER A 457 -13.66 -11.86 -5.69
N SER A 458 -13.45 -10.99 -4.71
CA SER A 458 -14.25 -10.98 -3.48
C SER A 458 -15.74 -10.75 -3.82
N PRO A 459 -16.67 -11.29 -3.00
CA PRO A 459 -18.11 -11.18 -3.22
C PRO A 459 -18.68 -9.78 -2.90
N VAL A 460 -17.92 -8.73 -3.21
CA VAL A 460 -18.27 -7.33 -3.00
C VAL A 460 -18.40 -6.61 -4.34
N LEU A 461 -19.10 -5.47 -4.37
CA LEU A 461 -19.38 -4.67 -5.57
C LEU A 461 -19.96 -5.55 -6.69
N LEU A 462 -19.37 -5.51 -7.88
CA LEU A 462 -19.74 -6.34 -9.03
C LEU A 462 -19.02 -7.70 -9.03
N GLY A 463 -18.37 -8.11 -7.94
CA GLY A 463 -17.59 -9.35 -7.85
C GLY A 463 -18.34 -10.60 -8.33
N LYS A 464 -19.63 -10.69 -8.00
CA LYS A 464 -20.50 -11.84 -8.33
C LYS A 464 -21.12 -11.82 -9.73
N ILE A 465 -20.87 -10.81 -10.56
CA ILE A 465 -21.48 -10.76 -11.91
C ILE A 465 -21.01 -11.92 -12.81
N ASN A 466 -19.87 -12.56 -12.49
CA ASN A 466 -19.41 -13.77 -13.16
C ASN A 466 -20.36 -14.97 -13.02
N LYS A 467 -21.28 -14.95 -12.05
CA LYS A 467 -22.29 -15.98 -11.85
C LYS A 467 -23.61 -15.72 -12.58
N LEU A 468 -23.76 -14.55 -13.21
CA LEU A 468 -24.98 -14.20 -13.94
C LEU A 468 -25.17 -15.07 -15.18
N LYS A 469 -26.41 -15.46 -15.42
CA LYS A 469 -26.81 -16.27 -16.58
C LYS A 469 -27.68 -15.45 -17.52
N LYS A 470 -27.72 -15.86 -18.80
CA LYS A 470 -28.64 -15.28 -19.78
C LYS A 470 -30.07 -15.36 -19.25
N GLY A 471 -30.79 -14.25 -19.29
CA GLY A 471 -32.15 -14.11 -18.75
C GLY A 471 -32.25 -13.62 -17.31
N ASP A 472 -31.15 -13.60 -16.54
CA ASP A 472 -31.13 -12.98 -15.21
C ASP A 472 -31.54 -11.50 -15.30
N VAL A 473 -32.26 -11.02 -14.29
CA VAL A 473 -32.84 -9.67 -14.30
C VAL A 473 -31.93 -8.67 -13.58
N ILE A 474 -31.69 -7.54 -14.24
CA ILE A 474 -30.98 -6.37 -13.68
C ILE A 474 -32.00 -5.24 -13.57
N TYR A 475 -32.18 -4.70 -12.37
CA TYR A 475 -32.95 -3.49 -12.14
C TYR A 475 -32.01 -2.30 -11.99
N ALA A 476 -32.31 -1.20 -12.67
CA ALA A 476 -31.65 0.08 -12.44
C ALA A 476 -32.69 1.19 -12.23
N SER A 477 -32.38 2.17 -11.39
CA SER A 477 -33.26 3.31 -11.12
C SER A 477 -32.46 4.61 -11.13
N ASP A 478 -33.03 5.66 -11.73
CA ASP A 478 -32.57 7.06 -11.67
C ASP A 478 -33.35 7.87 -10.61
N PHE A 479 -34.09 7.19 -9.73
CA PHE A 479 -35.05 7.74 -8.76
C PHE A 479 -36.26 8.45 -9.38
N LYS A 480 -36.46 8.31 -10.70
CA LYS A 480 -37.67 8.73 -11.42
C LYS A 480 -38.38 7.54 -12.06
N ASN A 481 -37.61 6.64 -12.67
CA ASN A 481 -38.07 5.43 -13.32
C ASN A 481 -37.24 4.23 -12.86
N VAL A 482 -37.85 3.05 -12.94
CA VAL A 482 -37.18 1.77 -12.84
C VAL A 482 -37.08 1.16 -14.23
N TYR A 483 -35.86 0.74 -14.57
CA TYR A 483 -35.51 0.11 -15.83
C TYR A 483 -35.18 -1.35 -15.56
N VAL A 484 -35.86 -2.25 -16.27
CA VAL A 484 -35.70 -3.70 -16.15
C VAL A 484 -34.94 -4.20 -17.37
N TYR A 485 -33.74 -4.73 -17.16
CA TYR A 485 -32.92 -5.34 -18.19
C TYR A 485 -32.84 -6.85 -17.98
N LYS A 486 -32.65 -7.60 -19.07
CA LYS A 486 -32.34 -9.04 -19.02
C LYS A 486 -30.95 -9.29 -19.56
N VAL A 487 -30.14 -10.03 -18.81
CA VAL A 487 -28.78 -10.40 -19.20
C VAL A 487 -28.81 -11.14 -20.53
N THR A 488 -28.04 -10.66 -21.50
CA THR A 488 -27.87 -11.26 -22.81
C THR A 488 -26.50 -11.91 -22.96
N THR A 489 -25.47 -11.27 -22.39
CA THR A 489 -24.06 -11.65 -22.54
C THR A 489 -23.35 -11.61 -21.20
N ASN A 490 -22.44 -12.57 -20.94
CA ASN A 490 -21.55 -12.59 -19.78
C ASN A 490 -20.20 -13.23 -20.14
N GLN A 491 -19.20 -12.42 -20.51
CA GLN A 491 -17.94 -12.89 -21.10
C GLN A 491 -16.69 -12.20 -20.55
N VAL A 492 -15.52 -12.85 -20.70
CA VAL A 492 -14.21 -12.31 -20.30
C VAL A 492 -13.60 -11.78 -21.58
N VAL A 493 -13.23 -10.51 -21.57
CA VAL A 493 -12.67 -9.80 -22.72
C VAL A 493 -11.33 -9.18 -22.31
N LYS A 494 -10.51 -8.82 -23.27
CA LYS A 494 -9.30 -8.02 -23.02
C LYS A 494 -9.69 -6.56 -22.82
N GLU A 495 -8.90 -5.84 -22.03
CA GLU A 495 -9.08 -4.40 -21.78
C GLU A 495 -8.99 -3.55 -23.06
N THR A 496 -8.38 -4.08 -24.12
CA THR A 496 -8.29 -3.44 -25.44
C THR A 496 -9.57 -3.58 -26.28
N GLU A 497 -10.54 -4.39 -25.86
CA GLU A 497 -11.79 -4.62 -26.61
C GLU A 497 -12.85 -3.57 -26.24
N THR A 498 -12.79 -2.41 -26.89
CA THR A 498 -13.66 -1.24 -26.58
C THR A 498 -15.10 -1.35 -27.09
N GLN A 499 -15.38 -2.29 -27.99
CA GLN A 499 -16.71 -2.46 -28.61
C GLN A 499 -17.87 -2.61 -27.60
N TYR A 500 -17.59 -3.06 -26.37
CA TYR A 500 -18.62 -3.27 -25.34
C TYR A 500 -19.06 -2.00 -24.59
N ILE A 501 -18.26 -0.92 -24.68
CA ILE A 501 -18.56 0.37 -24.04
C ILE A 501 -19.07 1.41 -25.04
N GLU A 502 -19.04 1.10 -26.33
CA GLU A 502 -19.50 1.97 -27.39
C GLU A 502 -21.03 2.11 -27.38
N GLN A 503 -21.49 3.25 -27.92
CA GLN A 503 -22.92 3.47 -28.13
C GLN A 503 -23.39 2.67 -29.35
N PRO A 504 -24.61 2.10 -29.34
CA PRO A 504 -25.14 1.40 -30.49
C PRO A 504 -25.24 2.33 -31.71
N GLN A 505 -24.73 1.87 -32.87
CA GLN A 505 -24.68 2.66 -34.11
C GLN A 505 -26.05 2.85 -34.78
N ASP A 506 -27.03 1.99 -34.49
CA ASP A 506 -28.40 2.08 -35.01
C ASP A 506 -29.36 2.56 -33.91
N ARG A 507 -30.21 3.55 -34.24
CA ARG A 507 -31.31 4.02 -33.37
C ARG A 507 -32.35 2.92 -33.09
N ARG A 508 -32.37 1.83 -33.87
CA ARG A 508 -33.22 0.64 -33.65
C ARG A 508 -32.63 -0.36 -32.65
N SER A 509 -31.33 -0.26 -32.36
CA SER A 509 -30.72 -1.05 -31.30
C SER A 509 -31.32 -0.61 -29.97
N GLY A 510 -32.07 -1.51 -29.33
CA GLY A 510 -32.72 -1.24 -28.05
C GLY A 510 -31.73 -0.74 -27.00
N ALA A 511 -32.22 0.00 -26.01
CA ALA A 511 -31.39 0.43 -24.90
C ALA A 511 -30.82 -0.78 -24.14
N MET A 512 -29.59 -0.67 -23.67
CA MET A 512 -28.90 -1.73 -22.94
C MET A 512 -28.11 -1.18 -21.76
N ILE A 513 -27.75 -2.09 -20.85
CA ILE A 513 -26.86 -1.83 -19.73
C ILE A 513 -25.63 -2.71 -19.84
N THR A 514 -24.45 -2.15 -19.61
CA THR A 514 -23.18 -2.88 -19.58
C THR A 514 -22.54 -2.75 -18.21
N LEU A 515 -22.25 -3.86 -17.54
CA LEU A 515 -21.52 -3.93 -16.28
C LEU A 515 -20.11 -4.44 -16.53
N ILE A 516 -19.11 -3.71 -16.05
CA ILE A 516 -17.71 -4.07 -16.25
C ILE A 516 -16.94 -4.01 -14.93
N ARG A 517 -16.08 -5.00 -14.73
CA ARG A 517 -15.01 -4.97 -13.72
C ARG A 517 -13.79 -5.74 -14.20
N CYS A 518 -12.64 -5.54 -13.57
CA CYS A 518 -11.46 -6.39 -13.76
C CYS A 518 -11.77 -7.86 -13.42
N GLU A 519 -11.29 -8.80 -14.23
CA GLU A 519 -11.45 -10.25 -14.02
C GLU A 519 -10.12 -10.92 -13.64
N GLY A 520 -10.06 -11.45 -12.41
CA GLY A 520 -8.85 -12.05 -11.84
C GLY A 520 -8.17 -11.15 -10.81
N GLY A 521 -6.86 -11.32 -10.64
CA GLY A 521 -6.08 -10.55 -9.68
C GLY A 521 -5.99 -9.06 -9.99
N MET A 522 -5.44 -8.32 -9.03
CA MET A 522 -5.00 -6.95 -9.24
C MET A 522 -4.15 -6.88 -10.52
N GLY A 523 -4.44 -5.94 -11.41
CA GLY A 523 -3.64 -5.76 -12.62
C GLY A 523 -3.91 -6.66 -13.83
N THR A 524 -4.95 -7.47 -13.77
CA THR A 524 -5.40 -8.26 -14.91
C THR A 524 -5.66 -7.40 -16.16
N GLN A 525 -5.24 -7.89 -17.33
CA GLN A 525 -5.63 -7.33 -18.64
C GLN A 525 -7.04 -7.73 -19.05
N PHE A 526 -7.70 -8.57 -18.24
CA PHE A 526 -9.03 -9.09 -18.54
C PHE A 526 -10.11 -8.30 -17.82
N ARG A 527 -11.24 -8.17 -18.48
CA ARG A 527 -12.46 -7.55 -17.95
C ARG A 527 -13.59 -8.57 -18.04
N ARG A 528 -14.40 -8.64 -17.00
CA ARG A 528 -15.70 -9.32 -17.07
C ARG A 528 -16.70 -8.29 -17.57
N VAL A 529 -17.37 -8.62 -18.66
CA VAL A 529 -18.42 -7.81 -19.28
C VAL A 529 -19.73 -8.56 -19.21
N VAL A 530 -20.73 -7.93 -18.58
CA VAL A 530 -22.13 -8.36 -18.61
C VAL A 530 -22.95 -7.33 -19.35
N GLN A 531 -23.69 -7.74 -20.36
CA GLN A 531 -24.65 -6.88 -21.04
C GLN A 531 -26.07 -7.39 -20.81
N GLY A 532 -27.02 -6.46 -20.76
CA GLY A 532 -28.44 -6.79 -20.75
C GLY A 532 -29.28 -5.79 -21.51
N ASP A 533 -30.30 -6.30 -22.20
CA ASP A 533 -31.20 -5.49 -23.03
C ASP A 533 -32.38 -5.00 -22.20
N LEU A 534 -32.81 -3.76 -22.44
CA LEU A 534 -33.96 -3.16 -21.78
C LEU A 534 -35.24 -3.89 -22.20
N VAL A 535 -35.98 -4.39 -21.22
CA VAL A 535 -37.25 -5.07 -21.41
C VAL A 535 -38.43 -4.17 -21.03
N LYS A 536 -38.28 -3.39 -19.95
CA LYS A 536 -39.37 -2.60 -19.39
C LYS A 536 -38.85 -1.31 -18.75
N LYS A 537 -39.61 -0.23 -18.90
CA LYS A 537 -39.45 1.01 -18.15
C LYS A 537 -40.75 1.28 -17.39
N GLU A 538 -40.64 1.53 -16.10
CA GLU A 538 -41.77 1.78 -15.21
C GLU A 538 -41.54 3.10 -14.47
N SER A 539 -42.58 3.93 -14.34
CA SER A 539 -42.49 5.12 -13.50
C SER A 539 -42.41 4.68 -12.04
N LEU A 540 -41.48 5.25 -11.27
CA LEU A 540 -41.32 4.95 -9.85
C LEU A 540 -42.60 5.30 -9.06
N ASN A 541 -43.38 6.26 -9.53
CA ASN A 541 -44.66 6.66 -8.92
C ASN A 541 -45.77 5.62 -9.09
N GLN A 542 -45.65 4.71 -10.06
CA GLN A 542 -46.62 3.68 -10.34
C GLN A 542 -46.30 2.35 -9.62
N LEU A 543 -45.12 2.24 -9.00
CA LEU A 543 -44.72 1.04 -8.27
C LEU A 543 -45.35 1.01 -6.87
N ASP A 544 -45.86 -0.17 -6.51
CA ASP A 544 -46.34 -0.48 -5.17
C ASP A 544 -45.18 -0.58 -4.15
N ASN A 545 -45.53 -0.63 -2.88
CA ASN A 545 -44.55 -0.63 -1.79
C ASN A 545 -43.75 -1.94 -1.70
N GLU A 546 -44.31 -3.07 -2.13
CA GLU A 546 -43.59 -4.35 -2.16
C GLU A 546 -42.49 -4.32 -3.21
N ARG A 547 -42.81 -3.82 -4.41
CA ARG A 547 -41.87 -3.67 -5.50
C ARG A 547 -40.77 -2.67 -5.20
N LEU A 548 -41.10 -1.58 -4.49
CA LEU A 548 -40.09 -0.64 -4.00
C LEU A 548 -39.15 -1.29 -2.99
N LYS A 549 -39.69 -2.10 -2.05
CA LYS A 549 -38.90 -2.83 -1.06
C LYS A 549 -37.93 -3.83 -1.70
N ASP A 550 -38.36 -4.55 -2.72
CA ASP A 550 -37.49 -5.46 -3.50
C ASP A 550 -36.31 -4.74 -4.15
N LEU A 551 -36.51 -3.47 -4.52
CA LEU A 551 -35.48 -2.61 -5.08
C LEU A 551 -34.68 -1.85 -4.01
N GLY A 552 -34.93 -2.13 -2.73
CA GLY A 552 -34.31 -1.45 -1.59
C GLY A 552 -34.63 0.05 -1.56
N MET A 553 -35.88 0.41 -1.85
CA MET A 553 -36.41 1.77 -1.81
C MET A 553 -37.69 1.82 -0.96
N SER A 554 -38.00 2.99 -0.38
CA SER A 554 -39.20 3.20 0.43
C SER A 554 -39.83 4.57 0.15
N ARG A 555 -41.15 4.65 0.33
CA ARG A 555 -41.93 5.87 0.10
C ARG A 555 -42.33 6.51 1.43
N THR A 556 -41.83 7.70 1.71
CA THR A 556 -42.18 8.52 2.90
C THR A 556 -42.91 9.81 2.48
N ALA A 557 -43.65 10.42 3.42
CA ALA A 557 -44.51 11.58 3.19
C ALA A 557 -43.85 12.94 3.49
N SER A 558 -42.60 12.96 3.98
CA SER A 558 -41.91 14.18 4.42
C SER A 558 -41.05 14.82 3.31
N LYS A 559 -40.78 16.12 3.43
CA LYS A 559 -39.90 16.90 2.55
C LYS A 559 -38.47 16.35 2.67
N LEU A 560 -37.92 15.86 1.56
CA LEU A 560 -36.59 15.22 1.52
C LEU A 560 -35.46 16.27 1.57
N SER A 561 -34.40 15.93 2.31
CA SER A 561 -33.11 16.61 2.24
C SER A 561 -32.41 16.30 0.91
N SER A 562 -31.38 17.06 0.55
CA SER A 562 -30.51 16.78 -0.60
C SER A 562 -29.67 15.50 -0.44
N GLU A 563 -29.69 14.87 0.74
CA GLU A 563 -28.95 13.64 1.04
C GLU A 563 -29.73 12.42 0.55
N ILE A 564 -29.10 11.60 -0.30
CA ILE A 564 -29.69 10.39 -0.88
C ILE A 564 -29.67 9.23 0.13
N TYR A 565 -28.74 9.27 1.09
CA TYR A 565 -28.49 8.19 2.02
C TYR A 565 -28.20 8.72 3.43
N THR A 566 -29.09 8.39 4.36
CA THR A 566 -29.03 8.77 5.78
C THR A 566 -28.72 7.58 6.69
N GLY A 567 -28.28 6.45 6.14
CA GLY A 567 -27.99 5.24 6.93
C GLY A 567 -26.90 5.48 7.97
N SER A 568 -26.97 4.80 9.11
CA SER A 568 -25.99 4.98 10.18
C SER A 568 -24.57 4.64 9.68
N SER A 569 -23.63 5.53 9.96
CA SER A 569 -22.20 5.25 9.78
C SER A 569 -21.80 4.06 10.65
N TYR A 570 -20.73 3.37 10.26
CA TYR A 570 -20.13 2.36 11.11
C TYR A 570 -19.82 2.93 12.50
N SER A 571 -20.03 2.13 13.54
CA SER A 571 -19.65 2.53 14.89
C SER A 571 -18.15 2.85 14.94
N SER A 572 -17.73 3.76 15.82
CA SER A 572 -16.32 4.13 15.96
C SER A 572 -15.41 2.92 16.21
N ILE A 573 -15.94 1.90 16.90
CA ILE A 573 -15.27 0.62 17.14
C ILE A 573 -15.07 -0.14 15.81
N THR A 574 -16.10 -0.23 14.96
CA THR A 574 -15.99 -0.90 13.66
C THR A 574 -15.01 -0.19 12.74
N VAL A 575 -15.07 1.15 12.70
CA VAL A 575 -14.12 1.99 11.93
C VAL A 575 -12.69 1.76 12.40
N LEU A 576 -12.45 1.79 13.71
CA LEU A 576 -11.12 1.52 14.27
C LEU A 576 -10.64 0.11 13.89
N GLY A 577 -11.52 -0.89 13.91
CA GLY A 577 -11.19 -2.27 13.56
C GLY A 577 -10.75 -2.40 12.11
N MET A 578 -11.53 -1.81 11.19
CA MET A 578 -11.19 -1.80 9.76
C MET A 578 -9.87 -1.07 9.50
N ARG A 579 -9.60 0.06 10.19
CA ARG A 579 -8.34 0.79 10.06
C ARG A 579 -7.13 0.01 10.58
N ILE A 580 -7.27 -0.65 11.73
CA ILE A 580 -6.21 -1.52 12.27
C ILE A 580 -5.95 -2.70 11.32
N ALA A 581 -7.00 -3.34 10.81
CA ALA A 581 -6.88 -4.42 9.83
C ALA A 581 -6.18 -3.96 8.55
N ALA A 582 -6.59 -2.82 7.98
CA ALA A 582 -5.96 -2.23 6.80
C ALA A 582 -4.49 -1.88 7.03
N ALA A 583 -4.16 -1.28 8.18
CA ALA A 583 -2.78 -0.95 8.53
C ALA A 583 -1.89 -2.20 8.63
N ILE A 584 -2.39 -3.27 9.25
CA ILE A 584 -1.67 -4.54 9.36
C ILE A 584 -1.50 -5.21 7.99
N ILE A 585 -2.51 -5.18 7.13
CA ILE A 585 -2.37 -5.79 5.79
C ILE A 585 -1.40 -5.00 4.91
N ASN A 586 -1.44 -3.67 4.97
CA ASN A 586 -0.56 -2.82 4.18
C ASN A 586 0.89 -2.86 4.68
N ASN A 587 1.10 -3.04 5.99
CA ASN A 587 2.41 -2.99 6.66
C ASN A 587 2.52 -4.01 7.80
N PRO A 588 2.46 -5.33 7.52
CA PRO A 588 2.33 -6.36 8.56
C PRO A 588 3.53 -6.36 9.51
N MET A 589 4.72 -6.16 8.97
CA MET A 589 5.94 -6.15 9.77
C MET A 589 6.01 -4.91 10.68
N GLN A 590 5.73 -3.71 10.19
CA GLN A 590 5.83 -2.49 11.01
C GLN A 590 4.79 -2.46 12.14
N THR A 591 3.66 -3.14 11.96
CA THR A 591 2.54 -3.14 12.91
C THR A 591 2.63 -4.28 13.93
N LEU A 592 3.03 -5.49 13.53
CA LEU A 592 3.09 -6.65 14.43
C LEU A 592 4.37 -6.71 15.26
N ILE A 593 5.50 -6.26 14.71
CA ILE A 593 6.81 -6.39 15.36
C ILE A 593 6.90 -5.69 16.72
N PRO A 594 6.45 -4.42 16.87
CA PRO A 594 6.53 -3.75 18.17
C PRO A 594 5.77 -4.50 19.27
N ILE A 595 4.59 -5.04 18.93
CA ILE A 595 3.73 -5.76 19.85
C ILE A 595 4.40 -7.05 20.33
N VAL A 596 5.00 -7.81 19.40
CA VAL A 596 5.72 -9.04 19.72
C VAL A 596 6.99 -8.77 20.53
N LEU A 597 7.75 -7.72 20.19
CA LEU A 597 8.98 -7.37 20.90
C LEU A 597 8.73 -6.93 22.35
N LEU A 598 7.66 -6.18 22.60
CA LEU A 598 7.30 -5.74 23.95
C LEU A 598 7.05 -6.91 24.91
N LEU A 599 6.61 -8.07 24.41
CA LEU A 599 6.43 -9.28 25.22
C LEU A 599 7.77 -9.89 25.70
N MET A 600 8.90 -9.57 25.06
CA MET A 600 10.19 -10.18 25.40
C MET A 600 10.72 -9.74 26.76
N VAL A 601 10.46 -8.50 27.17
CA VAL A 601 10.98 -7.92 28.43
C VAL A 601 10.54 -8.71 29.66
N PRO A 602 9.24 -8.89 29.93
CA PRO A 602 8.80 -9.67 31.07
C PRO A 602 9.22 -11.14 31.00
N ILE A 603 9.26 -11.75 29.79
CA ILE A 603 9.70 -13.15 29.65
C ILE A 603 11.16 -13.28 30.08
N LEU A 604 12.05 -12.43 29.57
CA LEU A 604 13.47 -12.45 29.94
C LEU A 604 13.68 -12.23 31.44
N PHE A 605 12.96 -11.29 32.05
CA PHE A 605 13.10 -11.02 33.48
C PHE A 605 12.59 -12.17 34.37
N LEU A 606 11.43 -12.76 34.05
CA LEU A 606 10.86 -13.87 34.81
C LEU A 606 11.66 -15.18 34.66
N ASN A 607 12.42 -15.31 33.57
CA ASN A 607 13.23 -16.48 33.25
C ASN A 607 14.69 -16.40 33.75
N LEU A 608 15.23 -15.20 33.97
CA LEU A 608 16.60 -15.01 34.49
C LEU A 608 16.75 -15.30 36.00
N LEU A 609 15.63 -15.53 36.70
CA LEU A 609 15.52 -15.66 38.16
C LEU A 609 14.81 -16.95 38.55
#